data_AF-A0ABD2FMA7-F1
#
_entry.id   AF-A0ABD2FMA7-F1
#
_cell.length_a   1.000
_cell.length_b   1.000
_cell.length_c   1.000
_cell.angle_alpha   90.00
_cell.angle_beta   90.00
_cell.angle_gamma   90.00
#
_symmetry.space_group_name_H-M   'P 1'
#
loop_
_entity.id
_entity.type
_entity.pdbx_description
1 polymer ?
#
loop_
_entity_poly.entity_id
_entity_poly.type
_entity_poly.pdbx_seq_one_letter_code
_entity_poly.pdbx_strand_id
1 'polypeptide(L)'
;MASFVWDYLFCLFPSLLLLLLSLGLRWPRVHCWTRLAVSAAGWRLWVLICLILELPLDRNIRTGTEDILSGSGPASDAPQLICKPSALATYLLRHCGSLARPRLAPWPRGDPHLQTLSSLLWGQHGDTLQFTRDNLLLSDGGIVALDWAVGTRLAEFGGRRRWEGRKEPGSGGNALGCFTTTPPVLLLIPESWGGITPHLKVLCHQAVRQGFYVVVFHARGTAGCPLTSARLTEFGDPADLEQVVAYVHSRHPSSVMVAVSEGSGSGTLLSYLGESGSSSCLKAAAAISPVLKGQLWFETAMPPVYRWGALIHRKLQLSR
;
A
#
# COMPACT_ATOMS: atom_id res chain seq x y z
N MET A 1 -38.32 32.12 -47.79
CA MET A 1 -37.61 32.72 -46.63
C MET A 1 -37.89 32.00 -45.30
N ALA A 2 -39.05 31.34 -45.11
CA ALA A 2 -39.33 30.62 -43.86
C ALA A 2 -38.51 29.34 -43.64
N SER A 3 -38.16 28.58 -44.68
CA SER A 3 -37.39 27.32 -44.56
C SER A 3 -35.95 27.52 -44.09
N PHE A 4 -35.29 28.59 -44.55
CA PHE A 4 -33.89 28.88 -44.23
C PHE A 4 -33.67 29.20 -42.74
N VAL A 5 -34.68 29.77 -42.07
CA VAL A 5 -34.59 30.11 -40.63
C VAL A 5 -34.65 28.86 -39.75
N TRP A 6 -35.39 27.82 -40.17
CA TRP A 6 -35.49 26.56 -39.45
C TRP A 6 -34.18 25.76 -39.49
N ASP A 7 -33.48 25.74 -40.62
CA ASP A 7 -32.19 25.04 -40.76
C ASP A 7 -31.12 25.62 -39.82
N TYR A 8 -31.05 26.96 -39.70
CA TYR A 8 -30.15 27.61 -38.72
C TYR A 8 -30.56 27.33 -37.27
N LEU A 9 -31.86 27.25 -36.97
CA LEU A 9 -32.35 26.93 -35.63
C LEU A 9 -31.99 25.49 -35.23
N PHE A 10 -32.09 24.53 -36.17
CA PHE A 10 -31.66 23.15 -35.98
C PHE A 10 -30.14 23.01 -35.83
N CYS A 11 -29.35 23.82 -36.55
CA CYS A 11 -27.89 23.85 -36.39
C CYS A 11 -27.43 24.45 -35.05
N LEU A 12 -28.19 25.38 -34.46
CA LEU A 12 -27.88 26.01 -33.17
C LEU A 12 -28.40 25.20 -31.97
N PHE A 13 -29.33 24.28 -32.18
CA PHE A 13 -29.93 23.46 -31.13
C PHE A 13 -28.92 22.64 -30.31
N PRO A 14 -27.91 21.96 -30.90
CA PRO A 14 -26.90 21.23 -30.13
C PRO A 14 -26.04 22.16 -29.26
N SER A 15 -25.68 23.35 -29.79
CA SER A 15 -24.91 24.35 -29.03
C SER A 15 -25.72 24.98 -27.90
N LEU A 16 -27.01 25.25 -28.12
CA LEU A 16 -27.92 25.75 -27.11
C LEU A 16 -28.17 24.69 -26.02
N LEU A 17 -28.32 23.42 -26.41
CA LEU A 17 -28.46 22.29 -25.50
C LEU A 17 -27.22 22.14 -24.61
N LEU A 18 -26.01 22.21 -25.20
CA LEU A 18 -24.74 22.17 -24.46
C LEU A 18 -24.59 23.37 -23.51
N LEU A 19 -24.98 24.57 -23.94
CA LEU A 19 -24.97 25.77 -23.11
C LEU A 19 -25.93 25.61 -21.91
N LEU A 20 -27.16 25.16 -22.15
CA LEU A 20 -28.16 24.92 -21.11
C LEU A 20 -27.74 23.79 -20.16
N LEU A 21 -27.11 22.72 -20.67
CA LEU A 21 -26.49 21.66 -19.86
C LEU A 21 -25.38 22.22 -18.98
N SER A 22 -24.50 23.07 -19.54
CA SER A 22 -23.40 23.69 -18.80
C SER A 22 -23.89 24.67 -17.72
N LEU A 23 -24.95 25.43 -17.99
CA LEU A 23 -25.59 26.33 -17.02
C LEU A 23 -26.35 25.54 -15.95
N GLY A 24 -27.02 24.46 -16.33
CA GLY A 24 -27.66 23.51 -15.41
C GLY A 24 -26.64 22.83 -14.49
N LEU A 25 -25.49 22.38 -15.02
CA LEU A 25 -24.40 21.79 -14.24
C LEU A 25 -23.70 22.78 -13.30
N ARG A 26 -23.83 24.10 -13.54
CA ARG A 26 -23.36 25.14 -12.61
C ARG A 26 -24.31 25.36 -11.43
N TRP A 27 -25.55 24.85 -11.47
CA TRP A 27 -26.43 24.91 -10.32
C TRP A 27 -26.05 23.84 -9.28
N PRO A 28 -25.79 24.25 -8.02
CA PRO A 28 -25.27 23.34 -6.99
C PRO A 28 -26.21 22.16 -6.71
N ARG A 29 -27.53 22.36 -6.85
CA ARG A 29 -28.52 21.29 -6.72
C ARG A 29 -28.42 20.28 -7.87
N VAL A 30 -28.41 20.74 -9.12
CA VAL A 30 -28.30 19.87 -10.31
C VAL A 30 -26.96 19.15 -10.33
N HIS A 31 -25.86 19.82 -9.97
CA HIS A 31 -24.55 19.20 -9.79
C HIS A 31 -24.55 18.11 -8.70
N CYS A 32 -25.25 18.35 -7.58
CA CYS A 32 -25.41 17.34 -6.52
C CYS A 32 -26.20 16.13 -7.02
N TRP A 33 -27.35 16.34 -7.67
CA TRP A 33 -28.20 15.28 -8.22
C TRP A 33 -27.49 14.46 -9.31
N THR A 34 -26.80 15.12 -10.23
CA THR A 34 -26.01 14.45 -11.27
C THR A 34 -24.89 13.61 -10.66
N ARG A 35 -24.15 14.14 -9.68
CA ARG A 35 -23.13 13.37 -8.95
C ARG A 35 -23.71 12.13 -8.25
N LEU A 36 -24.86 12.27 -7.59
CA LEU A 36 -25.54 11.16 -6.93
C LEU A 36 -26.03 10.12 -7.94
N ALA A 37 -26.63 10.55 -9.04
CA ALA A 37 -27.13 9.66 -10.09
C ALA A 37 -25.99 8.89 -10.78
N VAL A 38 -24.90 9.58 -11.14
CA VAL A 38 -23.71 8.96 -11.73
C VAL A 38 -23.07 7.98 -10.76
N SER A 39 -22.95 8.32 -9.48
CA SER A 39 -22.43 7.41 -8.46
C SER A 39 -23.32 6.18 -8.28
N ALA A 40 -24.64 6.37 -8.25
CA ALA A 40 -25.59 5.27 -8.12
C ALA A 40 -25.58 4.34 -9.33
N ALA A 41 -25.53 4.88 -10.55
CA ALA A 41 -25.42 4.11 -11.79
C ALA A 41 -24.06 3.38 -11.88
N GLY A 42 -22.96 4.07 -11.57
CA GLY A 42 -21.62 3.50 -11.54
C GLY A 42 -21.49 2.35 -10.54
N TRP A 43 -22.06 2.50 -9.35
CA TRP A 43 -22.10 1.41 -8.36
C TRP A 43 -22.91 0.21 -8.86
N ARG A 44 -24.08 0.43 -9.47
CA ARG A 44 -24.90 -0.68 -10.02
C ARG A 44 -24.15 -1.43 -11.11
N LEU A 45 -23.48 -0.70 -12.01
CA LEU A 45 -22.63 -1.29 -13.03
C LEU A 45 -21.48 -2.08 -12.39
N TRP A 46 -20.84 -1.52 -11.37
CA TRP A 46 -19.75 -2.17 -10.65
C TRP A 46 -20.19 -3.48 -9.97
N VAL A 47 -21.34 -3.49 -9.30
CA VAL A 47 -21.94 -4.70 -8.71
C VAL A 47 -22.18 -5.76 -9.78
N LEU A 48 -22.73 -5.38 -10.94
CA LEU A 48 -22.92 -6.31 -12.05
C LEU A 48 -21.58 -6.89 -12.55
N ILE A 49 -20.55 -6.06 -12.67
CA ILE A 49 -19.20 -6.51 -13.06
C ILE A 49 -18.66 -7.51 -12.04
N CYS A 50 -18.75 -7.21 -10.73
CA CYS A 50 -18.28 -8.13 -9.69
C CYS A 50 -19.04 -9.45 -9.73
N LEU A 51 -20.36 -9.45 -9.96
CA LEU A 51 -21.13 -10.68 -10.09
C LEU A 51 -20.72 -11.51 -11.32
N ILE A 52 -20.49 -10.85 -12.47
CA ILE A 52 -20.04 -11.52 -13.70
C ILE A 52 -18.63 -12.12 -13.52
N LEU A 53 -17.76 -11.42 -12.79
CA LEU A 53 -16.37 -11.83 -12.56
C LEU A 53 -16.18 -12.69 -11.30
N GLU A 54 -17.27 -13.04 -10.60
CA GLU A 54 -17.26 -13.77 -9.34
C GLU A 54 -16.35 -13.13 -8.27
N LEU A 55 -16.31 -11.80 -8.24
CA LEU A 55 -15.55 -11.03 -7.25
C LEU A 55 -16.37 -10.80 -5.98
N PRO A 56 -15.79 -11.01 -4.78
CA PRO A 56 -16.47 -10.81 -3.52
C PRO A 56 -16.78 -9.32 -3.29
N LEU A 57 -18.06 -8.96 -3.27
CA LEU A 57 -18.49 -7.60 -2.95
C LEU A 57 -18.39 -7.33 -1.46
N ASP A 58 -17.62 -6.31 -1.08
CA ASP A 58 -17.65 -5.78 0.28
C ASP A 58 -18.96 -5.02 0.52
N ARG A 59 -19.92 -5.69 1.18
CA ARG A 59 -21.28 -5.17 1.44
C ARG A 59 -21.27 -3.95 2.36
N ASN A 60 -20.24 -3.77 3.18
CA ASN A 60 -20.14 -2.68 4.15
C ASN A 60 -19.92 -1.29 3.51
N ILE A 61 -19.62 -1.23 2.21
CA ILE A 61 -19.33 0.04 1.52
C ILE A 61 -20.61 0.90 1.27
N ARG A 62 -21.82 0.36 1.55
CA ARG A 62 -23.09 1.13 1.48
C ARG A 62 -23.93 1.19 2.76
N THR A 63 -23.76 0.25 3.69
CA THR A 63 -24.68 0.07 4.81
C THR A 63 -24.05 0.51 6.13
N GLY A 64 -23.99 1.83 6.35
CA GLY A 64 -23.89 2.38 7.71
C GLY A 64 -25.18 2.22 8.52
N THR A 65 -26.04 1.24 8.19
CA THR A 65 -27.29 0.98 8.90
C THR A 65 -27.73 -0.45 8.62
N GLU A 66 -27.93 -1.19 9.72
CA GLU A 66 -28.52 -2.52 9.83
C GLU A 66 -27.65 -3.72 9.45
N ASP A 67 -26.94 -4.25 10.45
CA ASP A 67 -26.91 -5.69 10.73
C ASP A 67 -26.76 -5.89 12.25
N ILE A 68 -27.90 -5.85 12.94
CA ILE A 68 -28.07 -6.41 14.30
C ILE A 68 -28.64 -7.80 14.09
N LEU A 69 -27.82 -8.84 14.25
CA LEU A 69 -28.17 -10.19 14.75
C LEU A 69 -27.05 -11.19 14.44
N SER A 70 -25.94 -11.08 15.17
CA SER A 70 -25.03 -12.19 15.51
C SER A 70 -24.05 -11.66 16.56
N GLY A 71 -23.87 -12.38 17.66
CA GLY A 71 -23.18 -11.92 18.86
C GLY A 71 -21.71 -11.56 18.67
N SER A 72 -21.44 -10.33 18.25
CA SER A 72 -20.26 -9.53 18.55
C SER A 72 -20.67 -8.07 18.35
N GLY A 73 -20.46 -7.21 19.36
CA GLY A 73 -20.95 -5.82 19.35
C GLY A 73 -20.61 -5.07 18.05
N PRO A 74 -21.35 -4.00 17.71
CA PRO A 74 -21.23 -3.33 16.42
C PRO A 74 -19.78 -2.92 16.19
N ALA A 75 -19.14 -3.53 15.21
CA ALA A 75 -17.83 -3.12 14.74
C ALA A 75 -18.00 -1.70 14.19
N SER A 76 -17.67 -0.70 15.00
CA SER A 76 -17.60 0.68 14.52
C SER A 76 -16.63 0.69 13.34
N ASP A 77 -17.07 1.18 12.18
CA ASP A 77 -16.23 1.44 10.97
C ASP A 77 -15.06 2.41 11.24
N ALA A 78 -14.92 2.89 12.48
CA ALA A 78 -13.80 3.67 12.93
C ALA A 78 -12.53 2.81 13.12
N PRO A 79 -11.34 3.36 12.82
CA PRO A 79 -10.07 2.75 13.18
C PRO A 79 -10.04 2.53 14.68
N GLN A 80 -9.64 1.33 15.09
CA GLN A 80 -9.49 0.96 16.49
C GLN A 80 -8.02 0.75 16.80
N LEU A 81 -7.56 1.36 17.89
CA LEU A 81 -6.24 1.08 18.43
C LEU A 81 -6.32 -0.16 19.33
N ILE A 82 -5.84 -1.29 18.82
CA ILE A 82 -5.76 -2.54 19.58
C ILE A 82 -4.34 -2.66 20.15
N CYS A 83 -4.20 -2.42 21.46
CA CYS A 83 -2.93 -2.57 22.16
C CYS A 83 -3.16 -2.83 23.66
N LYS A 84 -2.14 -3.34 24.35
CA LYS A 84 -2.16 -3.42 25.81
C LYS A 84 -2.31 -2.00 26.42
N PRO A 85 -3.12 -1.83 27.47
CA PRO A 85 -3.21 -0.56 28.17
C PRO A 85 -1.81 -0.10 28.63
N SER A 86 -1.37 1.05 28.14
CA SER A 86 -0.02 1.56 28.39
C SER A 86 0.01 3.08 28.30
N ALA A 87 1.02 3.70 28.91
CA ALA A 87 1.25 5.14 28.79
C ALA A 87 1.40 5.56 27.31
N LEU A 88 2.07 4.72 26.50
CA LEU A 88 2.21 4.93 25.07
C LEU A 88 0.85 4.91 24.34
N ALA A 89 -0.02 3.94 24.65
CA ALA A 89 -1.36 3.88 24.06
C ALA A 89 -2.17 5.16 24.34
N THR A 90 -2.16 5.62 25.59
CA THR A 90 -2.82 6.87 26.01
C THR A 90 -2.22 8.09 25.30
N TYR A 91 -0.90 8.13 25.17
CA TYR A 91 -0.21 9.19 24.44
C TYR A 91 -0.61 9.21 22.95
N LEU A 92 -0.60 8.05 22.29
CA LEU A 92 -0.98 7.93 20.88
C LEU A 92 -2.43 8.37 20.65
N LEU A 93 -3.38 7.96 21.49
CA LEU A 93 -4.78 8.39 21.36
C LEU A 93 -4.97 9.90 21.55
N ARG A 94 -4.16 10.53 22.42
CA ARG A 94 -4.22 11.98 22.65
C ARG A 94 -3.60 12.79 21.53
N HIS A 95 -2.52 12.31 20.92
CA HIS A 95 -1.73 13.08 19.96
C HIS A 95 -1.94 12.67 18.50
N CYS A 96 -2.41 11.46 18.21
CA CYS A 96 -2.61 10.95 16.86
C CYS A 96 -4.11 10.96 16.50
N GLY A 97 -4.63 12.14 16.13
CA GLY A 97 -6.04 12.28 15.74
C GLY A 97 -6.46 11.45 14.52
N SER A 98 -5.52 10.92 13.74
CA SER A 98 -5.78 9.95 12.66
C SER A 98 -6.20 8.57 13.17
N LEU A 99 -5.76 8.16 14.37
CA LEU A 99 -6.17 6.90 14.99
C LEU A 99 -7.60 6.96 15.53
N ALA A 100 -8.12 8.16 15.76
CA ALA A 100 -9.47 8.38 16.30
C ALA A 100 -10.52 8.69 15.22
N ARG A 101 -10.13 8.80 13.94
CA ARG A 101 -11.05 9.20 12.86
C ARG A 101 -10.94 8.27 11.66
N PRO A 102 -12.04 7.64 11.21
CA PRO A 102 -12.03 6.88 9.97
C PRO A 102 -11.68 7.76 8.80
N ARG A 103 -10.65 7.34 8.06
CA ARG A 103 -10.27 7.89 6.76
C ARG A 103 -10.38 6.81 5.68
N LEU A 104 -11.37 5.92 5.80
CA LEU A 104 -11.67 5.00 4.72
C LEU A 104 -12.16 5.82 3.53
N ALA A 105 -11.56 5.58 2.38
CA ALA A 105 -11.98 6.24 1.17
C ALA A 105 -13.38 5.71 0.79
N PRO A 106 -14.37 6.56 0.45
CA PRO A 106 -15.64 6.05 -0.03
C PRO A 106 -15.47 5.44 -1.43
N TRP A 107 -16.45 4.63 -1.85
CA TRP A 107 -16.51 4.16 -3.24
C TRP A 107 -16.48 5.37 -4.22
N PRO A 108 -15.74 5.28 -5.33
CA PRO A 108 -15.01 4.12 -5.86
C PRO A 108 -13.61 3.92 -5.29
N ARG A 109 -13.06 4.89 -4.55
CA ARG A 109 -11.66 4.85 -4.09
C ARG A 109 -11.41 3.83 -2.98
N GLY A 110 -12.44 3.52 -2.18
CA GLY A 110 -12.38 2.51 -1.12
C GLY A 110 -12.49 1.07 -1.59
N ASP A 111 -12.86 0.84 -2.84
CA ASP A 111 -13.11 -0.51 -3.31
C ASP A 111 -11.78 -1.28 -3.47
N PRO A 112 -11.62 -2.46 -2.84
CA PRO A 112 -10.37 -3.20 -2.84
C PRO A 112 -9.96 -3.71 -4.23
N HIS A 113 -10.93 -4.04 -5.08
CA HIS A 113 -10.64 -4.50 -6.44
C HIS A 113 -10.24 -3.33 -7.33
N LEU A 114 -10.89 -2.17 -7.22
CA LEU A 114 -10.47 -0.96 -7.93
C LEU A 114 -9.09 -0.47 -7.48
N GLN A 115 -8.76 -0.59 -6.20
CA GLN A 115 -7.40 -0.30 -5.70
C GLN A 115 -6.37 -1.23 -6.37
N THR A 116 -6.63 -2.54 -6.37
CA THR A 116 -5.75 -3.55 -7.02
C THR A 116 -5.64 -3.32 -8.53
N LEU A 117 -6.74 -3.05 -9.23
CA LEU A 117 -6.72 -2.78 -10.67
C LEU A 117 -5.98 -1.47 -10.97
N SER A 118 -6.14 -0.45 -10.13
CA SER A 118 -5.48 0.83 -10.33
C SER A 118 -3.96 0.73 -10.22
N SER A 119 -3.46 -0.11 -9.30
CA SER A 119 -2.02 -0.32 -9.14
C SER A 119 -1.42 -1.09 -10.32
N LEU A 120 -2.18 -2.01 -10.92
CA LEU A 120 -1.77 -2.75 -12.13
C LEU A 120 -1.77 -1.88 -13.39
N LEU A 121 -2.80 -1.04 -13.58
CA LEU A 121 -2.99 -0.25 -14.81
C LEU A 121 -2.20 1.06 -14.82
N TRP A 122 -2.10 1.74 -13.68
CA TRP A 122 -1.47 3.06 -13.56
C TRP A 122 -0.19 3.01 -12.71
N GLY A 123 0.58 1.93 -12.85
CA GLY A 123 1.92 1.84 -12.27
C GLY A 123 2.68 3.14 -12.54
N GLN A 124 3.09 3.82 -11.46
CA GLN A 124 3.67 5.17 -11.56
C GLN A 124 4.94 5.12 -12.41
N HIS A 125 4.88 5.78 -13.57
CA HIS A 125 6.01 5.99 -14.48
C HIS A 125 6.75 7.24 -14.01
N GLY A 126 7.82 7.02 -13.25
CA GLY A 126 8.69 8.05 -12.72
C GLY A 126 9.92 7.39 -12.12
N ASP A 127 10.68 6.69 -12.97
CA ASP A 127 11.83 5.90 -12.55
C ASP A 127 13.06 6.78 -12.34
N THR A 128 13.37 7.06 -11.08
CA THR A 128 14.69 7.56 -10.68
C THR A 128 15.28 6.76 -9.51
N LEU A 129 14.54 5.77 -8.99
CA LEU A 129 15.02 4.95 -7.88
C LEU A 129 15.85 3.80 -8.43
N GLN A 130 17.17 3.89 -8.28
CA GLN A 130 18.08 2.81 -8.61
C GLN A 130 18.28 1.90 -7.39
N PHE A 131 18.55 0.62 -7.64
CA PHE A 131 18.86 -0.34 -6.59
C PHE A 131 20.19 -1.00 -6.86
N THR A 132 20.98 -1.19 -5.81
CA THR A 132 22.17 -2.05 -5.82
C THR A 132 21.86 -3.32 -5.05
N ARG A 133 22.06 -4.47 -5.69
CA ARG A 133 21.75 -5.77 -5.12
C ARG A 133 22.97 -6.37 -4.42
N ASP A 134 22.77 -6.79 -3.18
CA ASP A 134 23.67 -7.67 -2.45
C ASP A 134 23.00 -9.05 -2.27
N ASN A 135 23.73 -10.13 -2.56
CA ASN A 135 23.26 -11.48 -2.29
C ASN A 135 23.87 -11.97 -0.97
N LEU A 136 23.02 -12.32 -0.02
CA LEU A 136 23.42 -12.85 1.28
C LEU A 136 23.36 -14.37 1.25
N LEU A 137 24.50 -15.01 1.50
CA LEU A 137 24.60 -16.44 1.75
C LEU A 137 24.16 -16.73 3.19
N LEU A 138 23.17 -17.60 3.33
CA LEU A 138 22.61 -18.02 4.60
C LEU A 138 23.34 -19.25 5.16
N SER A 139 23.14 -19.53 6.43
CA SER A 139 23.79 -20.62 7.17
C SER A 139 23.52 -22.01 6.59
N ASP A 140 22.39 -22.20 5.90
CA ASP A 140 22.01 -23.44 5.23
C ASP A 140 22.48 -23.53 3.77
N GLY A 141 23.31 -22.57 3.32
CA GLY A 141 23.80 -22.49 1.94
C GLY A 141 22.80 -21.88 0.95
N GLY A 142 21.62 -21.48 1.41
CA GLY A 142 20.67 -20.71 0.61
C GLY A 142 21.14 -19.29 0.34
N ILE A 143 20.60 -18.67 -0.71
CA ILE A 143 20.86 -17.26 -1.02
C ILE A 143 19.55 -16.48 -0.98
N VAL A 144 19.60 -15.32 -0.33
CA VAL A 144 18.57 -14.27 -0.40
C VAL A 144 19.17 -13.00 -0.98
N ALA A 145 18.34 -12.14 -1.57
CA ALA A 145 18.80 -10.88 -2.17
C ALA A 145 18.33 -9.68 -1.35
N LEU A 146 19.18 -8.66 -1.25
CA LEU A 146 18.96 -7.38 -0.59
C LEU A 146 19.16 -6.26 -1.59
N ASP A 147 18.10 -5.57 -1.95
CA ASP A 147 18.15 -4.44 -2.89
C ASP A 147 18.20 -3.13 -2.11
N TRP A 148 19.36 -2.49 -2.13
CA TRP A 148 19.60 -1.21 -1.47
C TRP A 148 19.20 -0.07 -2.40
N ALA A 149 18.30 0.80 -1.94
CA ALA A 149 17.90 1.96 -2.71
C ALA A 149 19.05 2.98 -2.81
N VAL A 150 19.55 3.20 -4.02
CA VAL A 150 20.49 4.26 -4.35
C VAL A 150 19.66 5.45 -4.82
N GLY A 151 19.44 6.40 -3.92
CA GLY A 151 18.98 7.73 -4.34
C GLY A 151 20.07 8.33 -5.24
N THR A 152 19.71 8.83 -6.43
CA THR A 152 20.58 9.68 -7.23
C THR A 152 21.02 10.85 -6.36
N ARG A 153 22.21 10.69 -5.77
CA ARG A 153 22.80 11.65 -4.86
C ARG A 153 22.93 12.98 -5.60
N LEU A 154 22.58 14.07 -4.92
CA LEU A 154 23.13 15.41 -5.13
C LEU A 154 22.79 16.23 -6.39
N ALA A 155 22.30 15.68 -7.51
CA ALA A 155 22.18 16.49 -8.74
C ALA A 155 21.04 17.54 -8.75
N GLU A 156 19.94 17.33 -8.01
CA GLU A 156 18.80 18.28 -8.01
C GLU A 156 18.79 19.25 -6.81
N PHE A 157 19.73 19.12 -5.88
CA PHE A 157 19.84 20.01 -4.71
C PHE A 157 20.66 21.29 -4.95
N GLY A 158 20.85 21.68 -6.22
CA GLY A 158 21.12 23.08 -6.59
C GLY A 158 19.91 24.01 -6.36
N GLY A 159 18.71 23.47 -6.17
CA GLY A 159 17.51 24.24 -5.85
C GLY A 159 17.19 24.21 -4.36
N ARG A 160 17.58 25.24 -3.61
CA ARG A 160 17.06 25.51 -2.26
C ARG A 160 15.52 25.49 -2.27
N ARG A 161 14.92 24.38 -1.86
CA ARG A 161 13.69 24.40 -1.08
C ARG A 161 13.91 23.59 0.18
N ARG A 162 14.43 24.30 1.18
CA ARG A 162 14.31 23.95 2.59
C ARG A 162 12.83 23.60 2.81
N TRP A 163 12.51 22.32 2.92
CA TRP A 163 11.20 21.89 3.37
C TRP A 163 11.14 22.30 4.84
N GLU A 164 10.56 23.46 5.11
CA GLU A 164 10.12 23.84 6.45
C GLU A 164 8.94 22.92 6.77
N GLY A 165 9.27 21.71 7.22
CA GLY A 165 8.35 20.92 8.01
C GLY A 165 7.88 21.82 9.14
N ARG A 166 6.58 22.14 9.13
CA ARG A 166 5.88 22.80 10.23
C ARG A 166 6.25 22.04 11.50
N LYS A 167 7.20 22.59 12.28
CA LYS A 167 7.43 22.16 13.65
C LYS A 167 6.11 22.39 14.36
N GLU A 168 5.39 21.32 14.69
CA GLU A 168 4.39 21.45 15.74
C GLU A 168 5.15 21.85 17.02
N PRO A 169 4.79 22.98 17.63
CA PRO A 169 5.47 23.43 18.84
C PRO A 169 5.00 22.53 19.98
N GLY A 170 5.79 21.49 20.32
CA GLY A 170 5.54 20.73 21.55
C GLY A 170 6.06 19.29 21.66
N SER A 171 6.60 18.65 20.62
CA SER A 171 7.10 17.27 20.75
C SER A 171 8.62 17.19 20.59
N GLY A 172 9.33 17.07 21.72
CA GLY A 172 10.78 16.87 21.82
C GLY A 172 11.25 15.47 21.45
N GLY A 173 10.65 14.86 20.41
CA GLY A 173 11.11 13.60 19.83
C GLY A 173 11.81 13.87 18.51
N ASN A 174 13.07 13.46 18.38
CA ASN A 174 13.78 13.49 17.10
C ASN A 174 13.04 12.59 16.11
N ALA A 175 12.35 13.17 15.14
CA ALA A 175 11.75 12.42 14.06
C ALA A 175 12.83 11.59 13.37
N LEU A 176 12.59 10.29 13.19
CA LEU A 176 13.43 9.42 12.37
C LEU A 176 13.32 9.92 10.93
N GLY A 177 14.37 10.55 10.40
CA GLY A 177 14.35 11.10 9.05
C GLY A 177 15.05 12.45 8.88
N CYS A 178 16.27 12.56 9.38
CA CYS A 178 17.16 13.68 9.08
C CYS A 178 18.39 13.10 8.37
N PHE A 179 19.00 13.85 7.45
CA PHE A 179 20.33 13.51 6.93
C PHE A 179 21.35 13.60 8.07
N THR A 180 21.46 12.52 8.85
CA THR A 180 22.38 12.38 9.98
C THR A 180 23.60 11.59 9.53
N THR A 181 24.64 11.59 10.37
CA THR A 181 25.81 10.73 10.19
C THR A 181 25.48 9.24 10.33
N THR A 182 24.34 8.91 10.94
CA THR A 182 23.82 7.54 11.15
C THR A 182 22.34 7.48 10.72
N PRO A 183 22.06 7.47 9.41
CA PRO A 183 20.69 7.47 8.91
C PRO A 183 19.96 6.18 9.32
N PRO A 184 18.66 6.25 9.68
CA PRO A 184 17.90 5.06 10.02
C PRO A 184 17.76 4.12 8.83
N VAL A 185 17.80 2.81 9.09
CA VAL A 185 17.61 1.77 8.08
C VAL A 185 16.15 1.33 8.07
N LEU A 186 15.50 1.41 6.91
CA LEU A 186 14.17 0.89 6.66
C LEU A 186 14.27 -0.42 5.86
N LEU A 187 13.95 -1.53 6.51
CA LEU A 187 13.86 -2.85 5.89
C LEU A 187 12.44 -3.09 5.36
N LEU A 188 12.32 -3.27 4.04
CA LEU A 188 11.05 -3.53 3.38
C LEU A 188 10.92 -5.02 3.06
N ILE A 189 9.79 -5.60 3.46
CA ILE A 189 9.46 -7.01 3.27
C ILE A 189 8.27 -7.08 2.30
N PRO A 190 8.49 -7.39 1.02
CA PRO A 190 7.44 -7.48 0.03
C PRO A 190 6.57 -8.72 0.22
N GLU A 191 5.55 -8.84 -0.61
CA GLU A 191 4.75 -10.05 -0.69
C GLU A 191 5.56 -11.28 -1.12
N SER A 192 5.04 -12.48 -0.85
CA SER A 192 5.67 -13.77 -1.17
C SER A 192 5.84 -14.01 -2.67
N TRP A 193 5.16 -13.22 -3.49
CA TRP A 193 5.36 -13.23 -4.94
C TRP A 193 6.73 -12.67 -5.35
N GLY A 194 7.34 -11.87 -4.48
CA GLY A 194 8.60 -11.19 -4.70
C GLY A 194 8.50 -9.98 -5.62
N GLY A 195 9.60 -9.26 -5.73
CA GLY A 195 9.68 -7.99 -6.45
C GLY A 195 9.20 -6.81 -5.62
N ILE A 196 9.14 -5.63 -6.26
CA ILE A 196 8.73 -4.38 -5.63
C ILE A 196 7.42 -3.94 -6.26
N THR A 197 6.36 -3.85 -5.46
CA THR A 197 5.07 -3.33 -5.91
C THR A 197 5.13 -1.82 -6.12
N PRO A 198 4.21 -1.23 -6.90
CA PRO A 198 4.12 0.23 -7.02
C PRO A 198 3.98 0.94 -5.66
N HIS A 199 3.27 0.34 -4.70
CA HIS A 199 3.09 0.90 -3.36
C HIS A 199 4.39 0.91 -2.56
N LEU A 200 5.11 -0.21 -2.53
CA LEU A 200 6.44 -0.26 -1.92
C LEU A 200 7.42 0.68 -2.60
N LYS A 201 7.38 0.83 -3.92
CA LYS A 201 8.24 1.77 -4.66
C LYS A 201 7.99 3.23 -4.22
N VAL A 202 6.72 3.62 -4.05
CA VAL A 202 6.35 4.94 -3.52
C VAL A 202 6.86 5.11 -2.09
N LEU A 203 6.70 4.09 -1.25
CA LEU A 203 7.22 4.10 0.12
C LEU A 203 8.75 4.24 0.15
N CYS A 204 9.48 3.48 -0.67
CA CYS A 204 10.93 3.58 -0.83
C CYS A 204 11.33 5.02 -1.15
N HIS A 205 10.70 5.61 -2.16
CA HIS A 205 11.03 6.95 -2.60
C HIS A 205 10.73 8.01 -1.53
N GLN A 206 9.63 7.88 -0.78
CA GLN A 206 9.32 8.76 0.34
C GLN A 206 10.34 8.61 1.49
N ALA A 207 10.70 7.38 1.84
CA ALA A 207 11.67 7.10 2.90
C ALA A 207 13.09 7.61 2.54
N VAL A 208 13.54 7.39 1.30
CA VAL A 208 14.82 7.93 0.81
C VAL A 208 14.83 9.45 0.86
N ARG A 209 13.73 10.12 0.48
CA ARG A 209 13.58 11.59 0.59
C ARG A 209 13.62 12.09 2.03
N GLN A 210 13.23 11.26 2.98
CA GLN A 210 13.34 11.53 4.41
C GLN A 210 14.71 11.14 4.99
N GLY A 211 15.67 10.66 4.18
CA GLY A 211 17.02 10.33 4.64
C GLY A 211 17.17 8.95 5.25
N PHE A 212 16.23 8.02 5.00
CA PHE A 212 16.40 6.61 5.36
C PHE A 212 17.32 5.88 4.37
N TYR A 213 18.10 4.94 4.87
CA TYR A 213 18.66 3.87 4.06
C TYR A 213 17.62 2.77 3.89
N VAL A 214 17.09 2.65 2.68
CA VAL A 214 16.04 1.68 2.37
C VAL A 214 16.67 0.43 1.78
N VAL A 215 16.34 -0.72 2.34
CA VAL A 215 16.73 -2.05 1.86
C VAL A 215 15.48 -2.89 1.65
N VAL A 216 15.36 -3.51 0.47
CA VAL A 216 14.26 -4.42 0.16
C VAL A 216 14.77 -5.86 0.27
N PHE A 217 14.10 -6.66 1.08
CA PHE A 217 14.39 -8.08 1.22
C PHE A 217 13.68 -8.90 0.16
N HIS A 218 14.41 -9.76 -0.54
CA HIS A 218 13.88 -10.69 -1.52
C HIS A 218 14.18 -12.14 -1.09
N ALA A 219 13.10 -12.89 -0.91
CA ALA A 219 13.11 -14.31 -0.58
C ALA A 219 13.82 -15.16 -1.65
N ARG A 220 14.20 -16.36 -1.25
CA ARG A 220 14.88 -17.36 -2.10
C ARG A 220 14.09 -17.61 -3.39
N GLY A 221 14.77 -17.60 -4.54
CA GLY A 221 14.13 -17.86 -5.83
C GLY A 221 13.16 -16.77 -6.31
N THR A 222 13.08 -15.62 -5.65
CA THR A 222 12.19 -14.51 -6.03
C THR A 222 12.96 -13.28 -6.53
N ALA A 223 12.32 -12.45 -7.35
CA ALA A 223 12.89 -11.18 -7.84
C ALA A 223 14.27 -11.28 -8.52
N GLY A 224 14.62 -12.43 -9.11
CA GLY A 224 15.94 -12.69 -9.69
C GLY A 224 17.01 -13.14 -8.68
N CYS A 225 16.63 -13.43 -7.43
CA CYS A 225 17.47 -14.15 -6.48
C CYS A 225 17.58 -15.62 -6.91
N PRO A 226 18.78 -16.21 -6.98
CA PRO A 226 18.94 -17.61 -7.30
C PRO A 226 18.35 -18.50 -6.20
N LEU A 227 17.85 -19.67 -6.58
CA LEU A 227 17.45 -20.73 -5.64
C LEU A 227 18.59 -21.76 -5.55
N THR A 228 19.46 -21.63 -4.55
CA THR A 228 20.66 -22.47 -4.40
C THR A 228 20.50 -23.63 -3.43
N SER A 229 19.39 -23.70 -2.70
CA SER A 229 19.05 -24.81 -1.82
C SER A 229 17.65 -25.34 -2.12
N ALA A 230 17.33 -26.54 -1.63
CA ALA A 230 16.01 -27.15 -1.81
C ALA A 230 14.90 -26.54 -0.91
N ARG A 231 15.22 -25.49 -0.15
CA ARG A 231 14.30 -24.80 0.75
C ARG A 231 13.68 -23.60 0.05
N LEU A 232 12.35 -23.55 0.01
CA LEU A 232 11.58 -22.37 -0.36
C LEU A 232 11.23 -21.57 0.88
N THR A 233 10.93 -20.28 0.71
CA THR A 233 10.47 -19.44 1.82
C THR A 233 9.00 -19.75 2.10
N GLU A 234 8.77 -20.40 3.25
CA GLU A 234 7.43 -20.72 3.73
C GLU A 234 6.73 -19.48 4.32
N PHE A 235 5.41 -19.46 4.29
CA PHE A 235 4.67 -18.35 4.89
C PHE A 235 4.83 -18.36 6.40
N GLY A 236 5.34 -17.26 6.94
CA GLY A 236 5.54 -17.13 8.38
C GLY A 236 6.81 -17.77 8.90
N ASP A 237 7.69 -18.30 8.05
CA ASP A 237 9.03 -18.75 8.46
C ASP A 237 9.99 -17.55 8.57
N PRO A 238 10.50 -17.22 9.77
CA PRO A 238 11.36 -16.06 9.97
C PRO A 238 12.85 -16.35 9.76
N ALA A 239 13.28 -17.60 9.52
CA ALA A 239 14.69 -17.99 9.57
C ALA A 239 15.60 -17.21 8.60
N ASP A 240 15.09 -16.89 7.41
CA ASP A 240 15.80 -16.05 6.44
C ASP A 240 15.87 -14.59 6.93
N LEU A 241 14.76 -14.08 7.47
CA LEU A 241 14.65 -12.70 7.95
C LEU A 241 15.54 -12.45 9.17
N GLU A 242 15.66 -13.42 10.09
CA GLU A 242 16.55 -13.33 11.25
C GLU A 242 18.00 -13.06 10.84
N GLN A 243 18.49 -13.84 9.87
CA GLN A 243 19.83 -13.69 9.34
C GLN A 243 20.01 -12.38 8.58
N VAL A 244 18.99 -11.94 7.83
CA VAL A 244 19.00 -10.64 7.16
C VAL A 244 19.05 -9.49 8.15
N VAL A 245 18.23 -9.51 9.21
CA VAL A 245 18.24 -8.45 10.24
C VAL A 245 19.60 -8.41 10.94
N ALA A 246 20.15 -9.56 11.31
CA ALA A 246 21.48 -9.65 11.90
C ALA A 246 22.57 -9.09 10.97
N TYR A 247 22.53 -9.46 9.68
CA TYR A 247 23.45 -8.95 8.67
C TYR A 247 23.37 -7.43 8.51
N VAL A 248 22.16 -6.89 8.30
CA VAL A 248 21.94 -5.46 8.11
C VAL A 248 22.35 -4.69 9.36
N HIS A 249 22.08 -5.23 10.56
CA HIS A 249 22.46 -4.61 11.81
C HIS A 249 23.98 -4.58 11.98
N SER A 250 24.68 -5.67 11.62
CA SER A 250 26.15 -5.72 11.66
C SER A 250 26.81 -4.70 10.73
N ARG A 251 26.18 -4.39 9.58
CA ARG A 251 26.68 -3.41 8.60
C ARG A 251 26.37 -1.97 8.99
N HIS A 252 25.32 -1.75 9.79
CA HIS A 252 24.88 -0.45 10.25
C HIS A 252 24.62 -0.43 11.78
N PRO A 253 25.62 -0.73 12.63
CA PRO A 253 25.40 -0.99 14.06
C PRO A 253 24.89 0.22 14.84
N SER A 254 25.24 1.43 14.42
CA SER A 254 24.82 2.69 15.05
C SER A 254 23.50 3.23 14.51
N SER A 255 22.91 2.60 13.49
CA SER A 255 21.69 3.08 12.85
C SER A 255 20.46 2.46 13.48
N VAL A 256 19.42 3.26 13.70
CA VAL A 256 18.10 2.74 14.11
C VAL A 256 17.53 1.92 12.96
N MET A 257 17.12 0.68 13.23
CA MET A 257 16.47 -0.17 12.23
C MET A 257 14.97 -0.25 12.47
N VAL A 258 14.19 -0.09 11.40
CA VAL A 258 12.74 -0.27 11.39
C VAL A 258 12.35 -1.14 10.20
N ALA A 259 11.24 -1.86 10.30
CA ALA A 259 10.76 -2.72 9.23
C ALA A 259 9.34 -2.37 8.78
N VAL A 260 9.07 -2.51 7.49
CA VAL A 260 7.70 -2.44 6.96
C VAL A 260 7.45 -3.62 6.05
N SER A 261 6.36 -4.34 6.26
CA SER A 261 5.90 -5.39 5.35
C SER A 261 4.68 -4.98 4.55
N GLU A 262 4.52 -5.59 3.39
CA GLU A 262 3.33 -5.49 2.55
C GLU A 262 2.66 -6.86 2.39
N GLY A 263 1.34 -6.90 2.53
CA GLY A 263 0.52 -8.06 2.21
C GLY A 263 0.97 -9.31 2.96
N SER A 264 1.24 -10.38 2.22
CA SER A 264 1.67 -11.66 2.78
C SER A 264 3.07 -11.62 3.43
N GLY A 265 3.89 -10.61 3.13
CA GLY A 265 5.17 -10.38 3.81
C GLY A 265 5.01 -10.13 5.31
N SER A 266 3.80 -9.78 5.76
CA SER A 266 3.48 -9.65 7.18
C SER A 266 3.65 -10.95 7.95
N GLY A 267 3.43 -12.12 7.33
CA GLY A 267 3.61 -13.41 8.00
C GLY A 267 5.03 -13.54 8.56
N THR A 268 6.03 -13.41 7.69
CA THR A 268 7.46 -13.47 8.08
C THR A 268 7.84 -12.39 9.09
N LEU A 269 7.38 -11.14 8.90
CA LEU A 269 7.69 -10.05 9.85
C LEU A 269 7.08 -10.29 11.23
N LEU A 270 5.82 -10.72 11.29
CA LEU A 270 5.12 -10.95 12.56
C LEU A 270 5.67 -12.17 13.30
N SER A 271 6.01 -13.25 12.59
CA SER A 271 6.69 -14.40 13.20
C SER A 271 8.04 -14.01 13.78
N TYR A 272 8.86 -13.27 13.02
CA TYR A 272 10.15 -12.77 13.50
C TYR A 272 10.01 -11.95 14.78
N LEU A 273 9.07 -11.00 14.82
CA LEU A 273 8.83 -10.17 16.01
C LEU A 273 8.31 -11.00 17.20
N GLY A 274 7.47 -12.01 16.94
CA GLY A 274 6.94 -12.90 17.95
C GLY A 274 8.00 -13.81 18.56
N GLU A 275 8.87 -14.38 17.73
CA GLU A 275 9.94 -15.31 18.14
C GLU A 275 11.14 -14.58 18.76
N SER A 276 11.56 -13.46 18.18
CA SER A 276 12.68 -12.66 18.70
C SER A 276 12.33 -11.89 19.98
N GLY A 277 11.08 -11.42 20.11
CA GLY A 277 10.63 -10.65 21.26
C GLY A 277 11.57 -9.47 21.59
N SER A 278 12.07 -9.41 22.83
CA SER A 278 12.96 -8.35 23.30
C SER A 278 14.39 -8.41 22.73
N SER A 279 14.78 -9.51 22.07
CA SER A 279 16.08 -9.65 21.41
C SER A 279 16.12 -9.03 20.01
N SER A 280 14.97 -8.58 19.49
CA SER A 280 14.89 -7.97 18.17
C SER A 280 15.72 -6.69 18.07
N CYS A 281 16.48 -6.57 16.97
CA CYS A 281 17.23 -5.35 16.65
C CYS A 281 16.32 -4.23 16.09
N LEU A 282 15.05 -4.55 15.76
CA LEU A 282 14.10 -3.59 15.22
C LEU A 282 13.53 -2.70 16.33
N LYS A 283 13.56 -1.38 16.12
CA LYS A 283 12.96 -0.40 17.05
C LYS A 283 11.46 -0.22 16.81
N ALA A 284 11.01 -0.40 15.58
CA ALA A 284 9.61 -0.32 15.20
C ALA A 284 9.37 -1.17 13.95
N ALA A 285 8.12 -1.64 13.82
CA ALA A 285 7.66 -2.36 12.66
C ALA A 285 6.24 -1.93 12.29
N ALA A 286 5.92 -1.93 11.00
CA ALA A 286 4.55 -1.78 10.52
C ALA A 286 4.24 -2.84 9.45
N ALA A 287 2.98 -3.27 9.38
CA ALA A 287 2.51 -4.17 8.34
C ALA A 287 1.35 -3.50 7.60
N ILE A 288 1.51 -3.32 6.29
CA ILE A 288 0.51 -2.73 5.41
C ILE A 288 -0.32 -3.87 4.83
N SER A 289 -1.64 -3.82 5.05
CA SER A 289 -2.57 -4.89 4.64
C SER A 289 -2.16 -6.29 5.13
N PRO A 290 -1.91 -6.49 6.45
CA PRO A 290 -1.37 -7.74 6.96
C PRO A 290 -2.34 -8.92 6.81
N VAL A 291 -1.78 -10.09 6.54
CA VAL A 291 -2.50 -11.37 6.61
C VAL A 291 -2.51 -11.83 8.08
N LEU A 292 -3.58 -11.50 8.81
CA LEU A 292 -3.73 -11.87 10.23
C LEU A 292 -4.31 -13.28 10.44
N LYS A 293 -5.12 -13.77 9.49
CA LYS A 293 -5.73 -15.11 9.53
C LYS A 293 -5.14 -15.97 8.41
N GLY A 294 -3.92 -16.47 8.63
CA GLY A 294 -3.16 -17.23 7.63
C GLY A 294 -3.92 -18.44 7.07
N GLN A 295 -4.51 -19.27 7.93
CA GLN A 295 -5.30 -20.43 7.50
C GLN A 295 -6.44 -20.03 6.56
N LEU A 296 -7.25 -19.04 6.96
CA LEU A 296 -8.35 -18.54 6.13
C LEU A 296 -7.83 -18.00 4.79
N TRP A 297 -6.69 -17.30 4.78
CA TRP A 297 -6.09 -16.76 3.55
C TRP A 297 -5.71 -17.86 2.56
N PHE A 298 -5.15 -18.97 3.03
CA PHE A 298 -4.76 -20.10 2.17
C PHE A 298 -5.95 -20.98 1.74
N GLU A 299 -6.94 -21.14 2.61
CA GLU A 299 -8.13 -21.97 2.33
C GLU A 299 -9.17 -21.22 1.47
N THR A 300 -9.17 -19.89 1.51
CA THR A 300 -10.08 -19.09 0.69
C THR A 300 -9.67 -19.18 -0.77
N ALA A 301 -10.56 -19.72 -1.61
CA ALA A 301 -10.35 -19.78 -3.04
C ALA A 301 -10.17 -18.36 -3.62
N MET A 302 -9.06 -18.15 -4.32
CA MET A 302 -8.81 -16.91 -5.04
C MET A 302 -9.82 -16.78 -6.20
N PRO A 303 -10.47 -15.62 -6.37
CA PRO A 303 -11.38 -15.39 -7.49
C PRO A 303 -10.72 -15.73 -8.84
N PRO A 304 -11.44 -16.34 -9.79
CA PRO A 304 -10.85 -16.85 -11.03
C PRO A 304 -10.03 -15.80 -11.78
N VAL A 305 -10.52 -14.56 -11.86
CA VAL A 305 -9.83 -13.45 -12.53
C VAL A 305 -8.47 -13.15 -11.91
N TYR A 306 -8.37 -13.13 -10.58
CA TYR A 306 -7.11 -12.92 -9.87
C TYR A 306 -6.17 -14.10 -10.01
N ARG A 307 -6.71 -15.32 -9.95
CA ARG A 307 -5.93 -16.54 -10.17
C ARG A 307 -5.30 -16.54 -11.57
N TRP A 308 -6.07 -16.23 -12.61
CA TRP A 308 -5.57 -16.12 -13.98
C TRP A 308 -4.49 -15.06 -14.12
N GLY A 309 -4.72 -13.85 -13.57
CA GLY A 309 -3.73 -12.79 -13.56
C GLY A 309 -2.41 -13.20 -12.89
N ALA A 310 -2.49 -13.82 -11.71
CA ALA A 310 -1.32 -14.31 -10.97
C ALA A 310 -0.57 -15.40 -11.74
N LEU A 311 -1.28 -16.36 -12.35
CA LEU A 311 -0.68 -17.43 -13.14
C LEU A 311 0.03 -16.90 -14.40
N ILE A 312 -0.58 -15.93 -15.10
CA ILE A 312 0.03 -15.27 -16.25
C ILE A 312 1.30 -14.54 -15.81
N HIS A 313 1.24 -13.77 -14.72
CA HIS A 313 2.39 -13.06 -14.18
C HIS A 313 3.55 -14.02 -13.85
N ARG A 314 3.26 -15.14 -13.17
CA ARG A 314 4.26 -16.17 -12.87
C ARG A 314 4.84 -16.83 -14.11
N LYS A 315 3.99 -17.17 -15.08
CA LYS A 315 4.45 -17.74 -16.36
C LYS A 315 5.43 -16.79 -17.07
N LEU A 316 5.16 -15.48 -17.06
CA LEU A 316 6.04 -14.47 -17.65
C LEU A 316 7.39 -14.34 -16.90
N GLN A 317 7.41 -14.58 -15.59
CA GLN A 317 8.66 -14.60 -14.81
C GLN A 317 9.50 -15.86 -15.07
N LEU A 318 8.86 -17.02 -15.26
CA LEU A 318 9.53 -18.31 -15.47
C LEU A 318 9.99 -18.56 -16.92
N SER A 319 9.42 -17.85 -17.89
CA SER A 319 9.74 -17.99 -19.32
C SER A 319 10.91 -17.11 -19.78
N ARG A 320 11.68 -16.58 -18.83
CA ARG A 320 12.93 -15.84 -19.05
C ARG A 320 14.10 -16.67 -18.54
#